data_AF-A0A3B3YJD1-F1
#
_entry.id   AF-A0A3B3YJD1-F1
#
_cell.length_a   1.000
_cell.length_b   1.000
_cell.length_c   1.000
_cell.angle_alpha   90.00
_cell.angle_beta   90.00
_cell.angle_gamma   90.00
#
_symmetry.space_group_name_H-M   'P 1'
#
loop_
_entity.id
_entity.type
_entity.pdbx_description
1 polymer ?
#
loop_
_entity_poly.entity_id
_entity_poly.type
_entity_poly.pdbx_seq_one_letter_code
_entity_poly.pdbx_strand_id
1 'polypeptide(L)'
;MGTRVVVLQVLRQKLNYVPSYTSIPVQFKTLKTSNLPLSLSCRLLCSVSDQTSSLLQRNKRNSPELSLRSFLDMGFTEYQAEQLYDSVSRLKGGNAAKHVLSTLSVLFALGLNPTTVHKLLDKCPELYKVKEMQLQQRISHLRHLGFVEGSLQRTVSHYPKILTVPVKSVKSVVLFLREKCLFTTQQVAEILRDSPAVVLQDLDQLEYKFQYVYFRMGVKQAEMVKCRLFRFSLDDVRCRHTFLERRGLYQTPDKKGQTTLINPKLDRILNVDEGTFIADVAQASPEEYDVFQKLLAREWKEEDFEYGSIELYSDDEEEDDDEEEEEESRGKSGYNKKKKK
;
A
#
# COMPACT_ATOMS: atom_id res chain seq x y z
N MET A 1 -9.95 -20.51 -32.55
CA MET A 1 -10.97 -20.69 -31.49
C MET A 1 -10.53 -21.78 -30.52
N GLY A 2 -10.41 -21.46 -29.22
CA GLY A 2 -10.50 -22.47 -28.16
C GLY A 2 -9.24 -22.82 -27.35
N THR A 3 -8.50 -21.86 -26.78
CA THR A 3 -7.59 -22.15 -25.64
C THR A 3 -7.64 -21.15 -24.49
N ARG A 4 -8.59 -20.20 -24.49
CA ARG A 4 -8.81 -19.27 -23.37
C ARG A 4 -9.81 -19.74 -22.30
N VAL A 5 -10.32 -20.98 -22.37
CA VAL A 5 -11.39 -21.47 -21.46
C VAL A 5 -10.94 -22.57 -20.48
N VAL A 6 -9.69 -23.05 -20.49
CA VAL A 6 -9.31 -24.23 -19.68
C VAL A 6 -8.57 -23.91 -18.36
N VAL A 7 -8.28 -22.66 -18.03
CA VAL A 7 -7.50 -22.33 -16.80
C VAL A 7 -8.37 -21.96 -15.59
N LEU A 8 -9.69 -21.84 -15.74
CA LEU A 8 -10.60 -21.41 -14.66
C LEU A 8 -11.46 -22.52 -14.02
N GLN A 9 -11.08 -23.80 -14.12
CA GLN A 9 -11.90 -24.90 -13.60
C GLN A 9 -11.20 -25.99 -12.78
N VAL A 10 -10.05 -25.71 -12.16
CA VAL A 10 -9.32 -26.74 -11.34
C VAL A 10 -9.08 -26.34 -9.87
N LEU A 11 -9.54 -25.18 -9.38
CA LEU A 11 -9.36 -24.78 -7.97
C LEU A 11 -10.66 -24.83 -7.14
N ARG A 12 -11.41 -25.93 -7.26
CA ARG A 12 -12.51 -26.25 -6.34
C ARG A 12 -12.47 -27.73 -5.96
N GLN A 13 -11.53 -28.11 -5.10
CA GLN A 13 -11.74 -29.12 -4.04
C GLN A 13 -10.45 -29.37 -3.25
N LYS A 14 -10.64 -29.68 -1.96
CA LYS A 14 -9.68 -30.18 -0.95
C LYS A 14 -9.04 -29.14 -0.02
N LEU A 15 -9.88 -28.35 0.65
CA LEU A 15 -9.69 -28.03 2.07
C LEU A 15 -10.44 -29.09 2.88
N ASN A 16 -9.72 -29.84 3.72
CA ASN A 16 -10.19 -30.42 4.98
C ASN A 16 -9.06 -31.22 5.62
N TYR A 17 -8.31 -30.61 6.53
CA TYR A 17 -7.89 -31.28 7.77
C TYR A 17 -7.40 -30.24 8.79
N VAL A 18 -8.09 -30.18 9.93
CA VAL A 18 -7.67 -29.54 11.18
C VAL A 18 -7.35 -30.67 12.15
N PRO A 19 -6.31 -30.53 13.00
CA PRO A 19 -6.60 -30.67 14.42
C PRO A 19 -5.95 -29.59 15.29
N SER A 20 -6.63 -29.42 16.42
CA SER A 20 -6.57 -28.44 17.50
C SER A 20 -5.35 -28.57 18.44
N TYR A 21 -5.41 -27.83 19.57
CA TYR A 21 -4.58 -27.81 20.80
C TYR A 21 -3.56 -26.65 20.82
N THR A 22 -3.38 -25.83 21.87
CA THR A 22 -3.84 -25.81 23.27
C THR A 22 -3.71 -24.39 23.85
N SER A 23 -4.62 -24.03 24.76
CA SER A 23 -4.65 -22.81 25.56
C SER A 23 -3.74 -22.88 26.79
N ILE A 24 -3.07 -21.78 27.17
CA ILE A 24 -2.67 -21.49 28.57
C ILE A 24 -2.79 -19.97 28.85
N PRO A 25 -3.28 -19.55 30.04
CA PRO A 25 -3.69 -18.17 30.34
C PRO A 25 -2.62 -17.38 31.11
N VAL A 26 -2.65 -16.04 31.04
CA VAL A 26 -1.92 -15.18 31.99
C VAL A 26 -2.81 -14.07 32.52
N GLN A 27 -2.73 -13.93 33.84
CA GLN A 27 -3.64 -13.26 34.75
C GLN A 27 -3.49 -11.74 34.78
N PHE A 28 -4.62 -11.06 35.02
CA PHE A 28 -4.69 -9.67 35.49
C PHE A 28 -4.15 -9.55 36.91
N LYS A 29 -3.30 -8.54 37.16
CA LYS A 29 -3.07 -7.99 38.49
C LYS A 29 -3.36 -6.49 38.49
N THR A 30 -4.45 -6.14 39.16
CA THR A 30 -4.81 -4.81 39.62
C THR A 30 -4.01 -4.47 40.87
N LEU A 31 -3.55 -3.22 40.98
CA LEU A 31 -3.02 -2.65 42.22
C LEU A 31 -3.76 -1.33 42.49
N LYS A 32 -4.53 -1.34 43.59
CA LYS A 32 -5.02 -0.16 44.32
C LYS A 32 -4.04 0.14 45.46
N THR A 33 -3.89 1.42 45.82
CA THR A 33 -3.72 2.01 47.18
C THR A 33 -3.13 3.43 46.99
N SER A 34 -3.91 4.49 47.22
CA SER A 34 -4.14 5.23 48.49
C SER A 34 -3.02 6.21 48.86
N ASN A 35 -3.29 7.52 48.82
CA ASN A 35 -3.33 8.41 50.00
C ASN A 35 -3.27 9.91 49.62
N LEU A 36 -4.15 10.64 50.30
CA LEU A 36 -4.33 12.09 50.44
C LEU A 36 -3.20 12.71 51.32
N PRO A 37 -2.98 14.05 51.36
CA PRO A 37 -3.87 14.95 52.13
C PRO A 37 -4.17 16.33 51.53
N LEU A 38 -5.31 16.85 52.01
CA LEU A 38 -5.84 18.21 51.93
C LEU A 38 -5.13 19.14 52.93
N SER A 39 -4.88 20.40 52.55
CA SER A 39 -4.97 21.64 53.34
C SER A 39 -4.52 22.80 52.42
N LEU A 40 -4.91 24.07 52.51
CA LEU A 40 -5.52 24.89 53.55
C LEU A 40 -6.24 26.07 52.86
N SER A 41 -7.32 26.53 53.45
CA SER A 41 -8.01 27.76 53.10
C SER A 41 -7.19 28.99 53.52
N CYS A 42 -7.24 30.06 52.72
CA CYS A 42 -7.02 31.41 53.22
C CYS A 42 -7.94 32.37 52.47
N ARG A 43 -8.97 32.83 53.20
CA ARG A 43 -9.79 33.99 52.88
C ARG A 43 -8.95 35.24 53.15
N LEU A 44 -8.89 36.16 52.19
CA LEU A 44 -8.68 37.59 52.49
C LEU A 44 -9.71 38.38 51.70
N LEU A 45 -10.57 39.05 52.46
CA LEU A 45 -11.52 40.06 52.03
C LEU A 45 -10.80 41.41 52.02
N CYS A 46 -10.85 42.13 50.90
CA CYS A 46 -10.77 43.59 50.90
C CYS A 46 -11.78 44.12 49.88
N SER A 47 -12.70 44.94 50.41
CA SER A 47 -13.69 45.74 49.70
C SER A 47 -13.10 47.13 49.42
N VAL A 48 -13.22 47.64 48.20
CA VAL A 48 -13.54 49.06 47.93
C VAL A 48 -14.36 49.12 46.63
N SER A 49 -15.52 49.76 46.72
CA SER A 49 -16.49 50.10 45.69
C SER A 49 -16.02 51.24 44.77
N ASP A 50 -16.26 51.17 43.46
CA ASP A 50 -17.39 51.87 42.83
C ASP A 50 -17.44 51.74 41.29
N GLN A 51 -18.69 51.56 40.82
CA GLN A 51 -19.30 52.02 39.57
C GLN A 51 -18.83 51.51 38.19
N THR A 52 -19.61 50.52 37.71
CA THR A 52 -20.33 50.51 36.42
C THR A 52 -19.61 50.97 35.15
N SER A 53 -19.18 49.99 34.36
CA SER A 53 -19.44 50.01 32.91
C SER A 53 -19.66 48.59 32.42
N SER A 54 -20.93 48.24 32.26
CA SER A 54 -21.41 47.06 31.55
C SER A 54 -21.05 47.17 30.07
N LEU A 55 -19.97 46.54 29.63
CA LEU A 55 -19.74 46.28 28.21
C LEU A 55 -19.17 44.87 28.03
N LEU A 56 -20.07 43.97 27.64
CA LEU A 56 -19.81 42.75 26.89
C LEU A 56 -18.82 41.79 27.57
N GLN A 57 -19.34 40.99 28.51
CA GLN A 57 -18.96 39.59 28.61
C GLN A 57 -19.24 38.92 27.26
N ARG A 58 -18.34 39.11 26.31
CA ARG A 58 -18.15 38.18 25.21
C ARG A 58 -17.62 36.93 25.90
N ASN A 59 -18.53 36.01 26.21
CA ASN A 59 -18.21 34.60 26.42
C ASN A 59 -17.38 34.16 25.21
N LYS A 60 -16.06 34.37 25.27
CA LYS A 60 -15.09 33.82 24.34
C LYS A 60 -15.20 32.33 24.63
N ARG A 61 -16.03 31.64 23.83
CA ARG A 61 -16.07 30.18 23.80
C ARG A 61 -14.60 29.74 23.85
N ASN A 62 -14.25 28.96 24.87
CA ASN A 62 -12.94 28.34 25.04
C ASN A 62 -12.71 27.37 23.87
N SER A 63 -12.50 27.89 22.66
CA SER A 63 -11.86 27.15 21.60
C SER A 63 -10.39 27.07 21.98
N PRO A 64 -9.75 25.89 21.92
CA PRO A 64 -8.32 25.81 22.13
C PRO A 64 -7.63 26.64 21.04
N GLU A 65 -7.20 27.84 21.41
CA GLU A 65 -6.50 28.77 20.54
C GLU A 65 -5.04 28.29 20.54
N LEU A 66 -4.60 27.70 19.43
CA LEU A 66 -3.20 27.29 19.28
C LEU A 66 -2.34 28.55 19.21
N SER A 67 -1.47 28.73 20.20
CA SER A 67 -0.49 29.83 20.23
C SER A 67 0.91 29.32 19.89
N LEU A 68 1.83 30.22 19.51
CA LEU A 68 3.24 29.88 19.34
C LEU A 68 3.81 29.18 20.58
N ARG A 69 3.44 29.68 21.78
CA ARG A 69 3.85 29.11 23.06
C ARG A 69 3.37 27.66 23.24
N SER A 70 2.16 27.34 22.76
CA SER A 70 1.62 25.99 22.84
C SER A 70 2.49 24.98 22.08
N PHE A 71 3.06 25.35 20.93
CA PHE A 71 3.98 24.48 20.20
C PHE A 71 5.34 24.36 20.89
N LEU A 72 5.86 25.46 21.46
CA LEU A 72 7.09 25.41 22.26
C LEU A 72 6.94 24.45 23.46
N ASP A 73 5.80 24.52 24.17
CA ASP A 73 5.51 23.65 25.31
C ASP A 73 5.34 22.16 24.90
N MET A 74 5.05 21.87 23.63
CA MET A 74 5.05 20.52 23.05
C MET A 74 6.46 20.03 22.67
N GLY A 75 7.49 20.87 22.81
CA GLY A 75 8.89 20.54 22.53
C GLY A 75 9.33 20.80 21.09
N PHE A 76 8.56 21.58 20.31
CA PHE A 76 9.04 22.10 19.03
C PHE A 76 10.08 23.22 19.26
N THR A 77 11.07 23.32 18.37
CA THR A 77 11.98 24.48 18.35
C THR A 77 11.22 25.75 17.95
N GLU A 78 11.76 26.93 18.25
CA GLU A 78 11.15 28.21 17.87
C GLU A 78 10.82 28.31 16.37
N TYR A 79 11.79 27.98 15.52
CA TYR A 79 11.58 27.91 14.07
C TYR A 79 10.44 26.95 13.67
N GLN A 80 10.40 25.74 14.25
CA GLN A 80 9.34 24.77 13.97
C GLN A 80 7.96 25.25 14.45
N ALA A 81 7.92 25.90 15.60
CA ALA A 81 6.69 26.45 16.18
C ALA A 81 6.13 27.57 15.29
N GLU A 82 6.97 28.44 14.74
CA GLU A 82 6.57 29.49 13.80
C GLU A 82 6.01 28.90 12.51
N GLN A 83 6.71 27.94 11.90
CA GLN A 83 6.25 27.26 10.67
C GLN A 83 4.89 26.56 10.87
N LEU A 84 4.71 25.89 12.01
CA LEU A 84 3.43 25.26 12.37
C LEU A 84 2.33 26.30 12.59
N TYR A 85 2.63 27.38 13.33
CA TYR A 85 1.67 28.45 13.59
C TYR A 85 1.18 29.10 12.28
N ASP A 86 2.10 29.40 11.37
CA ASP A 86 1.80 29.93 10.03
C ASP A 86 0.98 28.96 9.18
N SER A 87 1.28 27.66 9.27
CA SER A 87 0.52 26.63 8.57
C SER A 87 -0.93 26.56 9.09
N VAL A 88 -1.11 26.66 10.41
CA VAL A 88 -2.43 26.62 11.06
C VAL A 88 -3.24 27.88 10.79
N SER A 89 -2.63 29.06 10.80
CA SER A 89 -3.32 30.33 10.56
C SER A 89 -3.90 30.44 9.15
N ARG A 90 -3.29 29.76 8.17
CA ARG A 90 -3.79 29.66 6.80
C ARG A 90 -4.98 28.71 6.64
N LEU A 91 -5.25 27.84 7.62
CA LEU A 91 -6.39 26.93 7.57
C LEU A 91 -7.69 27.71 7.84
N LYS A 92 -8.66 27.56 6.95
CA LYS A 92 -9.97 28.20 7.10
C LYS A 92 -10.88 27.38 8.02
N GLY A 93 -11.56 28.06 8.95
CA GLY A 93 -12.66 27.50 9.75
C GLY A 93 -12.37 27.41 11.25
N GLY A 94 -13.40 27.65 12.07
CA GLY A 94 -13.28 27.79 13.54
C GLY A 94 -12.81 26.54 14.29
N ASN A 95 -12.75 25.37 13.64
CA ASN A 95 -12.28 24.12 14.24
C ASN A 95 -10.84 23.75 13.86
N ALA A 96 -10.14 24.56 13.05
CA ALA A 96 -8.80 24.23 12.56
C ALA A 96 -7.81 23.93 13.68
N ALA A 97 -7.77 24.77 14.73
CA ALA A 97 -6.87 24.57 15.86
C ALA A 97 -7.15 23.26 16.62
N LYS A 98 -8.42 22.91 16.81
CA LYS A 98 -8.82 21.63 17.42
C LYS A 98 -8.38 20.45 16.55
N HIS A 99 -8.56 20.53 15.24
CA HIS A 99 -8.14 19.47 14.32
C HIS A 99 -6.62 19.26 14.35
N VAL A 100 -5.84 20.34 14.32
CA VAL A 100 -4.38 20.27 14.39
C VAL A 100 -3.92 19.65 15.72
N LEU A 101 -4.50 20.08 16.85
CA LEU A 101 -4.22 19.50 18.16
C LEU A 101 -4.52 18.00 18.20
N SER A 102 -5.66 17.58 17.67
CA SER A 102 -5.99 16.17 17.55
C SER A 102 -4.96 15.40 16.71
N THR A 103 -4.59 15.92 15.54
CA THR A 103 -3.57 15.30 14.67
C THR A 103 -2.23 15.17 15.38
N LEU A 104 -1.75 16.23 16.04
CA LEU A 104 -0.52 16.21 16.82
C LEU A 104 -0.59 15.19 17.96
N SER A 105 -1.71 15.15 18.68
CA SER A 105 -1.93 14.18 19.77
C SER A 105 -1.83 12.74 19.27
N VAL A 106 -2.42 12.44 18.11
CA VAL A 106 -2.31 11.11 17.50
C VAL A 106 -0.86 10.79 17.11
N LEU A 107 -0.14 11.74 16.51
CA LEU A 107 1.24 11.54 16.08
C LEU A 107 2.20 11.37 17.26
N PHE A 108 2.00 12.11 18.35
CA PHE A 108 2.76 11.94 19.59
C PHE A 108 2.42 10.62 20.29
N ALA A 109 1.16 10.18 20.26
CA ALA A 109 0.75 8.87 20.79
C ALA A 109 1.36 7.70 20.01
N LEU A 110 1.79 7.90 18.75
CA LEU A 110 2.61 6.94 18.02
C LEU A 110 4.06 6.90 18.53
N GLY A 111 4.49 7.78 19.43
CA GLY A 111 5.87 7.86 19.93
C GLY A 111 6.82 8.65 19.03
N LEU A 112 6.30 9.49 18.13
CA LEU A 112 7.11 10.36 17.29
C LEU A 112 7.57 11.59 18.07
N ASN A 113 8.83 12.00 17.92
CA ASN A 113 9.32 13.23 18.54
C ASN A 113 8.90 14.48 17.73
N PRO A 114 8.93 15.69 18.33
CA PRO A 114 8.49 16.92 17.66
C PRO A 114 9.18 17.20 16.32
N THR A 115 10.48 16.94 16.21
CA THR A 115 11.22 17.14 14.95
C THR A 115 10.74 16.20 13.85
N THR A 116 10.46 14.94 14.17
CA THR A 116 9.88 13.99 13.22
C THR A 116 8.45 14.38 12.84
N VAL A 117 7.63 14.81 13.80
CA VAL A 117 6.26 15.28 13.55
C VAL A 117 6.24 16.49 12.62
N HIS A 118 7.11 17.47 12.83
CA HIS A 118 7.24 18.63 11.94
C HIS A 118 7.60 18.19 10.51
N LYS A 119 8.70 17.44 10.33
CA LYS A 119 9.13 16.93 9.01
C LYS A 119 8.05 16.09 8.32
N LEU A 120 7.26 15.36 9.11
CA LEU A 120 6.17 14.54 8.61
C LEU A 120 5.03 15.40 8.06
N LEU A 121 4.63 16.43 8.81
CA LEU A 121 3.56 17.36 8.41
C LEU A 121 3.98 18.23 7.21
N ASP A 122 5.26 18.61 7.12
CA ASP A 122 5.82 19.27 5.94
C ASP A 122 5.67 18.40 4.68
N LYS A 123 5.95 17.10 4.81
CA LYS A 123 5.83 16.12 3.72
C LYS A 123 4.38 15.78 3.35
N CYS A 124 3.44 15.95 4.27
CA CYS A 124 2.04 15.57 4.06
C CYS A 124 1.08 16.52 4.78
N PRO A 125 0.93 17.76 4.27
CA PRO A 125 0.05 18.77 4.85
C PRO A 125 -1.44 18.38 4.80
N GLU A 126 -1.81 17.39 3.99
CA GLU A 126 -3.18 16.87 3.94
C GLU A 126 -3.62 16.24 5.27
N LEU A 127 -2.68 15.86 6.13
CA LEU A 127 -2.99 15.34 7.47
C LEU A 127 -3.69 16.38 8.36
N TYR A 128 -3.54 17.68 8.10
CA TYR A 128 -4.31 18.71 8.80
C TYR A 128 -5.82 18.64 8.47
N LYS A 129 -6.20 17.99 7.37
CA LYS A 129 -7.60 17.86 6.91
C LYS A 129 -8.24 16.54 7.32
N VAL A 130 -7.45 15.56 7.75
CA VAL A 130 -7.97 14.24 8.15
C VAL A 130 -8.56 14.32 9.56
N LYS A 131 -9.76 13.77 9.75
CA LYS A 131 -10.40 13.76 11.08
C LYS A 131 -9.67 12.80 12.02
N GLU A 132 -9.61 13.14 13.31
CA GLU A 132 -8.98 12.32 14.36
C GLU A 132 -9.44 10.86 14.33
N MET A 133 -10.76 10.63 14.25
CA MET A 133 -11.32 9.27 14.20
C MET A 133 -10.81 8.48 12.98
N GLN A 134 -10.60 9.14 11.84
CA GLN A 134 -10.08 8.49 10.63
C GLN A 134 -8.60 8.15 10.80
N LEU A 135 -7.79 9.04 11.39
CA LEU A 135 -6.39 8.76 11.70
C LEU A 135 -6.26 7.55 12.64
N GLN A 136 -7.03 7.54 13.73
CA GLN A 136 -7.05 6.43 14.69
C GLN A 136 -7.50 5.12 14.03
N GLN A 137 -8.53 5.16 13.19
CA GLN A 137 -9.00 3.99 12.44
C GLN A 137 -7.92 3.45 11.49
N ARG A 138 -7.21 4.33 10.77
CA ARG A 138 -6.13 3.95 9.84
C ARG A 138 -4.95 3.36 10.57
N ILE A 139 -4.51 3.98 11.67
CA ILE A 139 -3.45 3.48 12.55
C ILE A 139 -3.81 2.11 13.11
N SER A 140 -5.03 1.96 13.65
CA SER A 140 -5.53 0.68 14.15
C SER A 140 -5.51 -0.37 13.04
N HIS A 141 -5.95 -0.03 11.83
CA HIS A 141 -5.91 -0.96 10.71
C HIS A 141 -4.48 -1.41 10.36
N LEU A 142 -3.51 -0.50 10.33
CA LEU A 142 -2.10 -0.85 10.11
C LEU A 142 -1.58 -1.81 11.18
N ARG A 143 -1.94 -1.61 12.45
CA ARG A 143 -1.60 -2.57 13.53
C ARG A 143 -2.18 -3.96 13.25
N HIS A 144 -3.44 -4.05 12.80
CA HIS A 144 -4.06 -5.33 12.42
C HIS A 144 -3.38 -6.00 11.21
N LEU A 145 -2.71 -5.23 10.36
CA LEU A 145 -1.90 -5.74 9.25
C LEU A 145 -0.49 -6.20 9.68
N GLY A 146 -0.17 -6.17 10.99
CA GLY A 146 1.10 -6.65 11.52
C GLY A 146 2.16 -5.56 11.72
N PHE A 147 1.78 -4.28 11.62
CA PHE A 147 2.71 -3.18 11.92
C PHE A 147 2.87 -3.05 13.45
N VAL A 148 3.96 -3.60 13.97
CA VAL A 148 4.40 -3.38 15.36
C VAL A 148 4.91 -1.94 15.54
N GLU A 149 4.89 -1.41 16.77
CA GLU A 149 5.10 0.03 17.05
C GLU A 149 6.35 0.63 16.37
N GLY A 150 7.51 -0.04 16.43
CA GLY A 150 8.71 0.45 15.74
C GLY A 150 8.60 0.49 14.21
N SER A 151 7.93 -0.49 13.60
CA SER A 151 7.68 -0.53 12.15
C SER A 151 6.60 0.46 11.71
N LEU A 152 5.59 0.68 12.55
CA LEU A 152 4.54 1.65 12.34
C LEU A 152 5.11 3.07 12.37
N GLN A 153 5.86 3.40 13.42
CA GLN A 153 6.58 4.69 13.54
C GLN A 153 7.45 4.96 12.31
N ARG A 154 8.27 3.98 11.90
CA ARG A 154 9.15 4.12 10.74
C ARG A 154 8.35 4.36 9.46
N THR A 155 7.33 3.53 9.19
CA THR A 155 6.49 3.67 7.99
C THR A 155 5.81 5.03 7.96
N VAL A 156 5.19 5.46 9.06
CA VAL A 156 4.49 6.76 9.15
C VAL A 156 5.46 7.94 9.00
N SER A 157 6.67 7.83 9.56
CA SER A 157 7.69 8.89 9.46
C SER A 157 8.24 9.05 8.04
N HIS A 158 8.46 7.94 7.33
CA HIS A 158 9.01 7.97 5.97
C HIS A 158 7.94 8.13 4.89
N TYR A 159 6.72 7.65 5.14
CA TYR A 159 5.61 7.69 4.19
C TYR A 159 4.28 8.04 4.88
N PRO A 160 4.11 9.29 5.35
CA PRO A 160 2.89 9.73 6.06
C PRO A 160 1.61 9.65 5.23
N LYS A 161 1.73 9.66 3.89
CA LYS A 161 0.59 9.56 2.98
C LYS A 161 -0.26 8.32 3.26
N ILE A 162 0.30 7.23 3.81
CA ILE A 162 -0.46 6.04 4.22
C ILE A 162 -1.60 6.37 5.20
N LEU A 163 -1.43 7.39 6.05
CA LEU A 163 -2.45 7.86 6.99
C LEU A 163 -3.52 8.75 6.33
N THR A 164 -3.39 9.05 5.03
CA THR A 164 -4.39 9.74 4.22
C THR A 164 -5.26 8.78 3.40
N VAL A 165 -4.81 7.53 3.24
CA VAL A 165 -5.48 6.53 2.39
C VAL A 165 -6.67 5.90 3.12
N PRO A 166 -7.87 5.81 2.50
CA PRO A 166 -9.00 5.11 3.10
C PRO A 166 -8.66 3.64 3.43
N VAL A 167 -9.13 3.16 4.57
CA VAL A 167 -8.95 1.76 5.00
C VAL A 167 -9.48 0.78 3.95
N LYS A 168 -10.57 1.12 3.26
CA LYS A 168 -11.14 0.28 2.19
C LYS A 168 -10.16 0.09 1.03
N SER A 169 -9.46 1.15 0.61
CA SER A 169 -8.46 1.10 -0.46
C SER A 169 -7.27 0.21 -0.07
N VAL A 170 -6.76 0.38 1.16
CA VAL A 170 -5.68 -0.49 1.68
C VAL A 170 -6.13 -1.95 1.72
N LYS A 171 -7.36 -2.23 2.16
CA LYS A 171 -7.92 -3.59 2.15
C LYS A 171 -8.01 -4.18 0.75
N SER A 172 -8.42 -3.41 -0.24
CA SER A 172 -8.50 -3.86 -1.64
C SER A 172 -7.12 -4.31 -2.15
N VAL A 173 -6.07 -3.51 -1.90
CA VAL A 173 -4.70 -3.86 -2.28
C VAL A 173 -4.18 -5.08 -1.51
N VAL A 174 -4.49 -5.19 -0.21
CA VAL A 174 -4.14 -6.38 0.60
C VAL A 174 -4.81 -7.65 0.06
N LEU A 175 -6.10 -7.59 -0.27
CA LEU A 175 -6.82 -8.72 -0.84
C LEU A 175 -6.26 -9.10 -2.20
N PHE A 176 -6.00 -8.12 -3.07
CA PHE A 176 -5.35 -8.33 -4.36
C PHE A 176 -4.01 -9.06 -4.21
N LEU A 177 -3.10 -8.56 -3.37
CA LEU A 177 -1.78 -9.19 -3.16
C LEU A 177 -1.90 -10.62 -2.61
N ARG A 178 -2.90 -10.90 -1.77
CA ARG A 178 -3.10 -12.25 -1.20
C ARG A 178 -3.78 -13.22 -2.15
N GLU A 179 -4.79 -12.78 -2.87
CA GLU A 179 -5.67 -13.66 -3.65
C GLU A 179 -5.25 -13.77 -5.10
N LYS A 180 -4.74 -12.69 -5.70
CA LYS A 180 -4.26 -12.66 -7.09
C LYS A 180 -2.78 -12.98 -7.20
N CYS A 181 -1.95 -12.37 -6.34
CA CYS A 181 -0.50 -12.59 -6.36
C CYS A 181 -0.02 -13.72 -5.43
N LEU A 182 -0.92 -14.28 -4.62
CA LEU A 182 -0.66 -15.40 -3.71
C LEU A 182 0.45 -15.15 -2.68
N PHE A 183 0.65 -13.89 -2.26
CA PHE A 183 1.51 -13.57 -1.13
C PHE A 183 0.88 -14.01 0.20
N THR A 184 1.70 -14.49 1.12
CA THR A 184 1.23 -14.78 2.49
C THR A 184 0.90 -13.49 3.24
N THR A 185 0.10 -13.57 4.32
CA THR A 185 -0.20 -12.41 5.17
C THR A 185 1.07 -11.71 5.67
N GLN A 186 2.09 -12.49 6.05
CA GLN A 186 3.37 -11.96 6.48
C GLN A 186 4.08 -11.22 5.33
N GLN A 187 4.14 -11.83 4.15
CA GLN A 187 4.76 -11.20 2.97
C GLN A 187 4.07 -9.90 2.58
N VAL A 188 2.74 -9.84 2.66
CA VAL A 188 1.99 -8.60 2.40
C VAL A 188 2.31 -7.52 3.43
N ALA A 189 2.43 -7.87 4.71
CA ALA A 189 2.86 -6.92 5.74
C ALA A 189 4.27 -6.37 5.45
N GLU A 190 5.20 -7.23 5.01
CA GLU A 190 6.55 -6.84 4.62
C GLU A 190 6.55 -5.92 3.38
N ILE A 191 5.75 -6.24 2.36
CA ILE A 191 5.58 -5.39 1.15
C ILE A 191 5.06 -4.00 1.53
N LEU A 192 4.02 -3.92 2.36
CA LEU A 192 3.44 -2.64 2.78
C LEU A 192 4.41 -1.81 3.62
N ARG A 193 5.27 -2.45 4.42
CA ARG A 193 6.28 -1.76 5.24
C ARG A 193 7.43 -1.23 4.37
N ASP A 194 7.88 -2.01 3.40
CA ASP A 194 9.06 -1.68 2.60
C ASP A 194 8.71 -0.80 1.38
N SER A 195 7.45 -0.87 0.91
CA SER A 195 6.91 -0.16 -0.25
C SER A 195 5.49 0.36 0.01
N PRO A 196 5.26 1.24 0.99
CA PRO A 196 3.91 1.68 1.38
C PRO A 196 3.15 2.42 0.27
N ALA A 197 3.84 2.92 -0.75
CA ALA A 197 3.23 3.53 -1.93
C ALA A 197 2.40 2.56 -2.77
N VAL A 198 2.58 1.25 -2.62
CA VAL A 198 1.79 0.21 -3.31
C VAL A 198 0.28 0.37 -3.10
N VAL A 199 -0.15 0.96 -1.96
CA VAL A 199 -1.58 1.18 -1.66
C VAL A 199 -2.25 2.25 -2.54
N LEU A 200 -1.46 2.99 -3.31
CA LEU A 200 -1.90 4.02 -4.24
C LEU A 200 -1.62 3.67 -5.71
N GLN A 201 -0.94 2.56 -5.97
CA GLN A 201 -0.66 2.13 -7.34
C GLN A 201 -1.92 1.53 -7.96
N ASP A 202 -2.00 1.66 -9.28
CA ASP A 202 -3.01 1.00 -10.08
C ASP A 202 -2.87 -0.53 -9.97
N LEU A 203 -4.00 -1.23 -9.84
CA LEU A 203 -3.99 -2.68 -9.60
C LEU A 203 -3.55 -3.46 -10.85
N ASP A 204 -3.88 -2.98 -12.05
CA ASP A 204 -3.50 -3.65 -13.30
C ASP A 204 -1.98 -3.52 -13.52
N GLN A 205 -1.42 -2.34 -13.23
CA GLN A 205 0.04 -2.14 -13.24
C GLN A 205 0.76 -3.00 -12.19
N LEU A 206 0.19 -3.15 -11.01
CA LEU A 206 0.73 -4.05 -9.98
C LEU A 206 0.66 -5.51 -10.41
N GLU A 207 -0.45 -5.92 -11.02
CA GLU A 207 -0.65 -7.26 -11.54
C GLU A 207 0.37 -7.57 -12.63
N TYR A 208 0.50 -6.68 -13.61
CA TYR A 208 1.42 -6.87 -14.71
C TYR A 208 2.88 -6.95 -14.23
N LYS A 209 3.29 -6.10 -13.28
CA LYS A 209 4.61 -6.19 -12.64
C LYS A 209 4.82 -7.52 -11.93
N PHE A 210 3.85 -7.98 -11.15
CA PHE A 210 3.94 -9.28 -10.49
C PHE A 210 4.04 -10.42 -11.51
N GLN A 211 3.18 -10.43 -12.53
CA GLN A 211 3.14 -11.44 -13.57
C GLN A 211 4.44 -11.50 -14.37
N TYR A 212 5.01 -10.35 -14.72
CA TYR A 212 6.32 -10.29 -15.39
C TYR A 212 7.39 -10.99 -14.54
N VAL A 213 7.51 -10.63 -13.26
CA VAL A 213 8.56 -11.21 -12.41
C VAL A 213 8.29 -12.69 -12.10
N TYR A 214 7.02 -13.09 -11.95
CA TYR A 214 6.67 -14.48 -11.63
C TYR A 214 6.75 -15.41 -12.83
N PHE A 215 6.15 -15.03 -13.96
CA PHE A 215 6.06 -15.87 -15.16
C PHE A 215 7.22 -15.63 -16.12
N ARG A 216 7.59 -14.38 -16.39
CA ARG A 216 8.63 -14.05 -17.38
C ARG A 216 10.05 -14.18 -16.83
N MET A 217 10.28 -13.83 -15.56
CA MET A 217 11.59 -14.04 -14.93
C MET A 217 11.69 -15.37 -14.17
N GLY A 218 10.55 -16.02 -13.87
CA GLY A 218 10.50 -17.27 -13.11
C GLY A 218 10.82 -17.13 -11.62
N VAL A 219 10.74 -15.92 -11.06
CA VAL A 219 11.10 -15.65 -9.66
C VAL A 219 9.92 -15.89 -8.73
N LYS A 220 10.16 -16.48 -7.56
CA LYS A 220 9.12 -16.76 -6.56
C LYS A 220 8.91 -15.60 -5.58
N GLN A 221 7.72 -15.52 -5.00
CA GLN A 221 7.27 -14.47 -4.08
C GLN A 221 8.27 -14.18 -2.95
N ALA A 222 8.86 -15.23 -2.36
CA ALA A 222 9.82 -15.07 -1.27
C ALA A 222 11.04 -14.23 -1.69
N GLU A 223 11.54 -14.40 -2.91
CA GLU A 223 12.64 -13.61 -3.43
C GLU A 223 12.20 -12.19 -3.81
N MET A 224 10.99 -12.02 -4.35
CA MET A 224 10.41 -10.70 -4.65
C MET A 224 10.28 -9.83 -3.39
N VAL A 225 9.86 -10.44 -2.27
CA VAL A 225 9.74 -9.75 -0.97
C VAL A 225 11.13 -9.43 -0.44
N LYS A 226 12.05 -10.40 -0.48
CA LYS A 226 13.44 -10.22 -0.03
C LYS A 226 14.15 -9.08 -0.75
N CYS A 227 13.98 -8.97 -2.07
CA CYS A 227 14.56 -7.90 -2.87
C CYS A 227 13.75 -6.59 -2.82
N ARG A 228 12.59 -6.57 -2.15
CA ARG A 228 11.67 -5.43 -2.08
C ARG A 228 11.20 -4.95 -3.46
N LEU A 229 10.80 -5.89 -4.31
CA LEU A 229 10.43 -5.66 -5.72
C LEU A 229 9.57 -4.40 -5.95
N PHE A 230 8.57 -4.16 -5.11
CA PHE A 230 7.61 -3.07 -5.29
C PHE A 230 8.17 -1.65 -5.06
N ARG A 231 9.46 -1.53 -4.71
CA ARG A 231 10.19 -0.24 -4.69
C ARG A 231 10.62 0.21 -6.09
N PHE A 232 10.68 -0.71 -7.05
CA PHE A 232 11.17 -0.46 -8.41
C PHE A 232 10.02 -0.23 -9.38
N SER A 233 10.29 0.57 -10.42
CA SER A 233 9.38 0.66 -11.57
C SER A 233 9.41 -0.65 -12.36
N LEU A 234 8.38 -0.91 -13.17
CA LEU A 234 8.40 -2.07 -14.05
C LEU A 234 9.49 -1.93 -15.11
N ASP A 235 9.68 -0.72 -15.64
CA ASP A 235 10.67 -0.43 -16.68
C ASP A 235 12.09 -0.75 -16.21
N ASP A 236 12.45 -0.37 -14.98
CA ASP A 236 13.76 -0.70 -14.39
C ASP A 236 13.97 -2.22 -14.31
N VAL A 237 12.94 -2.94 -13.86
CA VAL A 237 12.97 -4.41 -13.74
C VAL A 237 13.11 -5.05 -15.11
N ARG A 238 12.28 -4.64 -16.07
CA ARG A 238 12.32 -5.15 -17.46
C ARG A 238 13.67 -4.84 -18.11
N CYS A 239 14.19 -3.63 -17.93
CA CYS A 239 15.42 -3.20 -18.55
C CYS A 239 16.62 -4.02 -18.06
N ARG A 240 16.81 -4.09 -16.73
CA ARG A 240 17.92 -4.86 -16.15
C ARG A 240 17.80 -6.35 -16.47
N HIS A 241 16.60 -6.93 -16.41
CA HIS A 241 16.38 -8.33 -16.75
C HIS A 241 16.67 -8.62 -18.24
N THR A 242 16.09 -7.83 -19.16
CA THR A 242 16.25 -8.05 -20.61
C THR A 242 17.69 -7.86 -21.04
N PHE A 243 18.41 -6.92 -20.43
CA PHE A 243 19.83 -6.73 -20.71
C PHE A 243 20.65 -7.98 -20.36
N LEU A 244 20.46 -8.54 -19.16
CA LEU A 244 21.15 -9.76 -18.74
C LEU A 244 20.76 -10.96 -19.61
N GLU A 245 19.49 -11.08 -19.97
CA GLU A 245 19.01 -12.17 -20.82
C GLU A 245 19.63 -12.12 -22.23
N ARG A 246 19.64 -10.95 -22.88
CA ARG A 246 20.25 -10.78 -24.21
C ARG A 246 21.76 -10.97 -24.19
N ARG A 247 22.39 -10.78 -23.03
CA ARG A 247 23.80 -11.09 -22.80
C ARG A 247 24.06 -12.56 -22.44
N GLY A 248 23.03 -13.39 -22.30
CA GLY A 248 23.17 -14.77 -21.87
C GLY A 248 23.57 -14.94 -20.40
N LEU A 249 23.44 -13.88 -19.60
CA LEU A 249 23.73 -13.85 -18.15
C LEU A 249 22.49 -14.10 -17.29
N TYR A 250 21.33 -14.19 -17.91
CA TYR A 250 20.09 -14.61 -17.27
C TYR A 250 19.34 -15.57 -18.19
N GLN A 251 18.82 -16.64 -17.62
CA GLN A 251 17.95 -17.57 -18.31
C GLN A 251 16.64 -17.72 -17.55
N THR A 252 15.51 -17.58 -18.24
CA THR A 252 14.22 -17.88 -17.63
C THR A 252 14.17 -19.35 -17.20
N PRO A 253 13.92 -19.66 -15.92
CA PRO A 253 13.84 -21.03 -15.44
C PRO A 253 12.79 -21.86 -16.20
N ASP A 254 13.10 -23.14 -16.42
CA ASP A 254 12.16 -24.06 -17.06
C ASP A 254 10.95 -24.41 -16.15
N LYS A 255 10.09 -25.33 -16.59
CA LYS A 255 8.91 -25.75 -15.83
C LYS A 255 9.25 -26.37 -14.46
N LYS A 256 10.48 -26.86 -14.27
CA LYS A 256 11.00 -27.41 -13.01
C LYS A 256 11.75 -26.36 -12.18
N GLY A 257 11.85 -25.12 -12.67
CA GLY A 257 12.60 -24.05 -12.06
C GLY A 257 14.12 -24.19 -12.25
N GLN A 258 14.56 -24.94 -13.25
CA GLN A 258 15.97 -25.19 -13.53
C GLN A 258 16.49 -24.28 -14.65
N THR A 259 17.77 -23.94 -14.57
CA THR A 259 18.52 -23.16 -15.57
C THR A 259 19.84 -23.86 -15.86
N THR A 260 20.39 -23.67 -17.06
CA THR A 260 21.71 -24.19 -17.46
C THR A 260 22.84 -23.36 -16.87
N LEU A 261 22.60 -22.06 -16.67
CA LEU A 261 23.49 -21.14 -15.97
C LEU A 261 22.89 -20.71 -14.63
N ILE A 262 23.74 -20.31 -13.68
CA ILE A 262 23.28 -19.80 -12.38
C ILE A 262 22.90 -18.33 -12.56
N ASN A 263 21.60 -18.04 -12.51
CA ASN A 263 21.12 -16.66 -12.59
C ASN A 263 21.63 -15.82 -11.39
N PRO A 264 21.98 -14.55 -11.60
CA PRO A 264 22.20 -13.61 -10.52
C PRO A 264 20.97 -13.51 -9.61
N LYS A 265 21.19 -13.37 -8.30
CA LYS A 265 20.10 -13.15 -7.34
C LYS A 265 19.38 -11.85 -7.68
N LEU A 266 18.04 -11.84 -7.58
CA LEU A 266 17.22 -10.66 -7.88
C LEU A 266 17.66 -9.40 -7.12
N ASP A 267 18.13 -9.58 -5.88
CA ASP A 267 18.70 -8.51 -5.06
C ASP A 267 19.94 -7.84 -5.70
N ARG A 268 20.84 -8.62 -6.30
CA ARG A 268 22.01 -8.09 -7.03
C ARG A 268 21.61 -7.44 -8.35
N ILE A 269 20.50 -7.86 -8.95
CA ILE A 269 19.99 -7.25 -10.18
C ILE A 269 19.39 -5.87 -9.86
N LEU A 270 18.60 -5.73 -8.78
CA LEU A 270 17.78 -4.53 -8.56
C LEU A 270 18.31 -3.58 -7.46
N ASN A 271 18.82 -4.09 -6.33
CA ASN A 271 19.16 -3.25 -5.16
C ASN A 271 20.56 -2.61 -5.20
N VAL A 272 21.33 -2.82 -6.27
CA VAL A 272 22.62 -2.15 -6.48
C VAL A 272 22.44 -0.91 -7.37
N ASP A 273 23.32 0.07 -7.22
CA ASP A 273 23.39 1.22 -8.12
C ASP A 273 23.73 0.78 -9.55
N GLU A 274 23.45 1.65 -10.52
CA GLU A 274 23.61 1.34 -11.94
C GLU A 274 25.06 0.98 -12.31
N GLY A 275 26.05 1.71 -11.78
CA GLY A 275 27.47 1.43 -12.06
C GLY A 275 27.88 0.04 -11.58
N THR A 276 27.49 -0.31 -10.34
CA THR A 276 27.72 -1.65 -9.79
C THR A 276 26.98 -2.73 -10.57
N PHE A 277 25.73 -2.48 -10.98
CA PHE A 277 24.98 -3.42 -11.83
C PHE A 277 25.72 -3.69 -13.14
N ILE A 278 26.15 -2.64 -13.83
CA ILE A 278 26.81 -2.71 -15.14
C ILE A 278 28.15 -3.44 -15.03
N ALA A 279 29.01 -3.03 -14.09
CA ALA A 279 30.35 -3.58 -13.96
C ALA A 279 30.35 -5.01 -13.41
N ASP A 280 29.65 -5.25 -12.30
CA ASP A 280 29.80 -6.51 -11.55
C ASP A 280 28.80 -7.59 -11.98
N VAL A 281 27.60 -7.19 -12.41
CA VAL A 281 26.50 -8.13 -12.71
C VAL A 281 26.39 -8.36 -14.21
N ALA A 282 26.32 -7.27 -14.98
CA ALA A 282 26.17 -7.34 -16.42
C ALA A 282 27.50 -7.48 -17.16
N GLN A 283 28.64 -7.15 -16.53
CA GLN A 283 29.97 -7.17 -17.15
C GLN A 283 30.03 -6.36 -18.45
N ALA A 284 29.44 -5.16 -18.42
CA ALA A 284 29.29 -4.26 -19.56
C ALA A 284 30.02 -2.93 -19.35
N SER A 285 30.12 -2.14 -20.41
CA SER A 285 30.44 -0.73 -20.29
C SER A 285 29.17 0.11 -20.02
N PRO A 286 29.29 1.29 -19.38
CA PRO A 286 28.17 2.21 -19.22
C PRO A 286 27.53 2.63 -20.55
N GLU A 287 28.34 2.79 -21.60
CA GLU A 287 27.89 3.19 -22.93
C GLU A 287 27.05 2.07 -23.59
N GLU A 288 27.45 0.80 -23.43
CA GLU A 288 26.67 -0.33 -23.93
C GLU A 288 25.27 -0.37 -23.28
N TYR A 289 25.19 -0.09 -21.98
CA TYR A 289 23.92 -0.10 -21.26
C TYR A 289 23.03 1.10 -21.62
N ASP A 290 23.59 2.31 -21.75
CA ASP A 290 22.86 3.51 -22.18
C ASP A 290 22.28 3.36 -23.59
N VAL A 291 23.07 2.83 -24.54
CA VAL A 291 22.58 2.54 -25.89
C VAL A 291 21.48 1.47 -25.84
N PHE A 292 21.66 0.43 -25.02
CA PHE A 292 20.66 -0.61 -24.85
C PHE A 292 19.34 -0.08 -24.29
N GLN A 293 19.36 0.79 -23.28
CA GLN A 293 18.18 1.43 -22.72
C GLN A 293 17.38 2.18 -23.80
N LYS A 294 18.06 2.92 -24.68
CA LYS A 294 17.45 3.66 -25.78
C LYS A 294 16.81 2.74 -26.83
N LEU A 295 17.50 1.66 -27.18
CA LEU A 295 16.98 0.66 -28.13
C LEU A 295 15.75 -0.05 -27.55
N LEU A 296 15.83 -0.50 -26.29
CA LEU A 296 14.75 -1.20 -25.62
C LEU A 296 13.50 -0.31 -25.45
N ALA A 297 13.69 0.97 -25.10
CA ALA A 297 12.58 1.92 -25.00
C ALA A 297 11.90 2.18 -26.35
N ARG A 298 12.63 2.06 -27.47
CA ARG A 298 12.05 2.15 -28.82
C ARG A 298 11.27 0.88 -29.15
N GLU A 299 11.84 -0.30 -28.88
CA GLU A 299 11.17 -1.59 -29.10
C GLU A 299 9.82 -1.67 -28.36
N TRP A 300 9.74 -1.24 -27.10
CA TRP A 300 8.48 -1.25 -26.34
C TRP A 300 7.43 -0.29 -26.89
N LYS A 301 7.84 0.88 -27.40
CA LYS A 301 6.90 1.80 -28.06
C LYS A 301 6.32 1.20 -29.33
N GLU A 302 7.12 0.45 -30.07
CA GLU A 302 6.68 -0.25 -31.29
C GLU A 302 5.73 -1.40 -30.92
N GLU A 303 6.06 -2.21 -29.90
CA GLU A 303 5.18 -3.27 -29.37
C GLU A 303 3.84 -2.74 -28.86
N ASP A 304 3.84 -1.66 -28.07
CA ASP A 304 2.63 -1.05 -27.53
C ASP A 304 1.73 -0.46 -28.64
N PHE A 305 2.34 0.12 -29.68
CA PHE A 305 1.61 0.64 -30.84
C PHE A 305 0.97 -0.48 -31.67
N GLU A 306 1.70 -1.58 -31.89
CA GLU A 306 1.20 -2.73 -32.65
C GLU A 306 0.06 -3.44 -31.89
N TYR A 307 0.20 -3.62 -30.58
CA TYR A 307 -0.84 -4.26 -29.75
C TYR A 307 -2.07 -3.36 -29.58
N GLY A 308 -1.88 -2.05 -29.38
CA GLY A 308 -2.98 -1.07 -29.33
C GLY A 308 -3.70 -0.89 -30.66
N SER A 309 -3.00 -1.08 -31.78
CA SER A 309 -3.60 -1.09 -33.11
C SER A 309 -4.49 -2.32 -33.32
N ILE A 310 -4.14 -3.49 -32.77
CA ILE A 310 -4.93 -4.73 -32.92
C ILE A 310 -6.26 -4.70 -32.15
N GLU A 311 -6.32 -4.06 -30.98
CA GLU A 311 -7.57 -3.96 -30.18
C GLU A 311 -8.63 -3.06 -30.84
N LEU A 312 -8.26 -2.14 -31.73
CA LEU A 312 -9.17 -1.22 -32.43
C LEU A 312 -9.85 -1.83 -33.69
N TYR A 313 -9.40 -2.99 -34.17
CA TYR A 313 -9.94 -3.65 -35.37
C TYR A 313 -10.75 -4.92 -35.06
N SER A 314 -11.04 -5.19 -33.78
CA SER A 314 -11.77 -6.40 -33.33
C SER A 314 -13.21 -6.12 -32.89
N ASP A 315 -13.81 -5.01 -33.33
CA ASP A 315 -15.18 -4.58 -33.00
C ASP A 315 -15.93 -4.17 -34.28
N ASP A 316 -16.13 -5.13 -35.20
CA ASP A 316 -17.15 -5.07 -36.27
C ASP A 316 -17.13 -6.38 -37.06
N GLU A 317 -17.84 -7.42 -36.58
CA GLU A 317 -18.55 -8.40 -37.41
C GLU A 317 -19.66 -9.03 -36.52
N GLU A 318 -20.71 -8.24 -36.25
CA GLU A 318 -22.06 -8.78 -36.06
C GLU A 318 -22.65 -8.91 -37.48
N GLU A 319 -22.81 -10.14 -37.99
CA GLU A 319 -23.73 -10.40 -39.10
C GLU A 319 -24.81 -11.36 -38.58
N ASP A 320 -25.98 -10.74 -38.36
CA ASP A 320 -27.30 -11.36 -38.39
C ASP A 320 -27.45 -12.24 -39.65
N ASP A 321 -28.00 -13.44 -39.49
CA ASP A 321 -28.76 -14.10 -40.54
C ASP A 321 -29.86 -14.95 -39.86
N ASP A 322 -30.98 -14.28 -39.60
CA ASP A 322 -32.29 -14.88 -39.39
C ASP A 322 -32.98 -15.10 -40.75
N GLU A 323 -33.74 -16.20 -40.85
CA GLU A 323 -34.95 -16.46 -41.69
C GLU A 323 -34.92 -17.89 -42.28
N GLU A 324 -35.68 -18.85 -41.71
CA GLU A 324 -37.05 -19.30 -42.12
C GLU A 324 -36.98 -20.36 -43.26
N GLU A 325 -37.76 -21.44 -43.39
CA GLU A 325 -39.00 -21.96 -42.81
C GLU A 325 -39.17 -23.45 -43.28
N GLU A 326 -39.94 -24.25 -42.53
CA GLU A 326 -40.87 -25.32 -42.99
C GLU A 326 -40.33 -26.58 -43.75
N GLU A 327 -40.85 -27.81 -43.67
CA GLU A 327 -42.15 -28.39 -43.26
C GLU A 327 -42.01 -29.93 -43.09
N GLU A 328 -43.10 -30.57 -42.66
CA GLU A 328 -43.20 -31.94 -42.13
C GLU A 328 -42.76 -33.12 -43.03
N SER A 329 -42.34 -34.24 -42.41
CA SER A 329 -42.98 -35.52 -42.75
C SER A 329 -42.92 -36.58 -41.63
N ARG A 330 -44.11 -37.14 -41.37
CA ARG A 330 -44.40 -38.31 -40.51
C ARG A 330 -43.70 -39.59 -40.99
N GLY A 331 -43.23 -40.42 -40.06
CA GLY A 331 -42.87 -41.81 -40.35
C GLY A 331 -42.73 -42.69 -39.11
N LYS A 332 -43.76 -43.51 -38.82
CA LYS A 332 -43.80 -44.54 -37.77
C LYS A 332 -42.84 -45.72 -38.07
N SER A 333 -42.60 -46.52 -37.02
CA SER A 333 -42.15 -47.93 -37.01
C SER A 333 -40.62 -48.09 -36.88
N GLY A 334 -40.03 -48.77 -35.90
CA GLY A 334 -40.49 -49.90 -35.09
C GLY A 334 -39.63 -51.13 -35.43
N TYR A 335 -38.57 -51.43 -34.66
CA TYR A 335 -37.97 -52.78 -34.62
C TYR A 335 -37.28 -53.07 -33.27
N ASN A 336 -37.85 -54.05 -32.56
CA ASN A 336 -37.26 -54.80 -31.46
C ASN A 336 -36.37 -55.93 -32.01
N LYS A 337 -35.25 -56.25 -31.32
CA LYS A 337 -34.71 -57.62 -31.03
C LYS A 337 -33.32 -57.49 -30.36
N LYS A 338 -33.16 -57.83 -29.08
CA LYS A 338 -33.02 -59.17 -28.44
C LYS A 338 -31.56 -59.47 -28.01
N LYS A 339 -31.39 -59.49 -26.68
CA LYS A 339 -30.53 -60.34 -25.83
C LYS A 339 -29.61 -61.37 -26.50
N LYS A 340 -28.37 -61.42 -25.99
CA LYS A 340 -27.55 -62.59 -25.59
C LYS A 340 -26.35 -62.01 -24.81
N LYS A 341 -25.89 -62.49 -23.66
CA LYS A 341 -26.25 -63.62 -22.79
C LYS A 341 -25.79 -63.25 -21.38
#